data_AF-A0A813GY54-F1
#
_entry.id   AF-A0A813GY54-F1
#
_cell.length_a   1.000
_cell.length_b   1.000
_cell.length_c   1.000
_cell.angle_alpha   90.00
_cell.angle_beta   90.00
_cell.angle_gamma   90.00
#
_symmetry.space_group_name_H-M   'P 1'
#
loop_
_entity.id
_entity.type
_entity.pdbx_description
1 polymer ?
#
loop_
_entity_poly.entity_id
_entity_poly.type
_entity_poly.pdbx_seq_one_letter_code
_entity_poly.pdbx_strand_id
1 'polypeptide(L)'
;MAYSCAMPVKYCYRSTFIDVIEPHQQAHVKTRSQSVPANRAAPACDDLELSSYVSSLGQRAEQLAVLSRRCSETVMAAVSKDVLANQDVETCSTASPTSSPNIRTSTSDASNCAPRMLTPMFNHLPDSETVPVPPAMLPNPGSMAHPELCRRPCIYFAAGSCANGSACGYCHLSHEHRPSHLDRRHRDMLSNLSETECLALLLPVLRCRAESTGLAAEAVEVLALLEDKAVACAAPAAASRAATELQRRRSTS
;
A
#
# COMPACT_ATOMS: atom_id res chain seq x y z
N MET A 1 24.54 -40.06 37.69
CA MET A 1 24.04 -38.96 36.85
C MET A 1 23.40 -39.59 35.62
N ALA A 2 22.07 -39.69 35.59
CA ALA A 2 21.35 -40.28 34.47
C ALA A 2 20.95 -39.18 33.48
N TYR A 3 21.44 -39.26 32.24
CA TYR A 3 21.08 -38.34 31.16
C TYR A 3 19.74 -38.77 30.58
N SER A 4 18.74 -37.89 30.69
CA SER A 4 17.42 -38.06 30.11
C SER A 4 17.52 -37.97 28.58
N CYS A 5 17.17 -39.06 27.89
CA CYS A 5 17.23 -39.16 26.44
C CYS A 5 16.01 -38.44 25.83
N ALA A 6 16.21 -37.23 25.29
CA ALA A 6 15.15 -36.47 24.65
C ALA A 6 14.73 -37.14 23.33
N MET A 7 13.47 -37.56 23.24
CA MET A 7 12.91 -38.21 22.05
C MET A 7 12.69 -37.17 20.92
N PRO A 8 13.04 -37.50 19.66
CA PRO A 8 12.85 -36.58 18.54
C PRO A 8 11.37 -36.38 18.23
N VAL A 9 10.91 -35.12 18.29
CA VAL A 9 9.55 -34.72 17.89
C VAL A 9 9.49 -34.60 16.37
N LYS A 10 8.51 -35.26 15.74
CA LYS A 10 8.27 -35.16 14.28
C LYS A 10 7.21 -34.11 14.00
N TYR A 11 7.54 -33.15 13.13
CA TYR A 11 6.59 -32.17 12.60
C TYR A 11 6.18 -32.56 11.19
N CYS A 12 4.88 -32.45 10.87
CA CYS A 12 4.36 -32.69 9.53
C CYS A 12 3.60 -31.43 9.06
N TYR A 13 4.04 -30.84 7.94
CA TYR A 13 3.39 -29.66 7.38
C TYR A 13 2.16 -30.08 6.56
N ARG A 14 0.97 -29.71 7.03
CA ARG A 14 -0.24 -29.66 6.21
C ARG A 14 -0.50 -28.22 5.78
N SER A 15 -1.03 -28.04 4.59
CA SER A 15 -1.01 -26.79 3.80
C SER A 15 -1.66 -25.54 4.40
N THR A 16 -2.07 -25.54 5.67
CA THR A 16 -2.44 -24.30 6.39
C THR A 16 -2.10 -24.26 7.90
N PHE A 17 -1.67 -25.34 8.58
CA PHE A 17 -1.31 -25.30 10.01
C PHE A 17 -0.26 -26.37 10.37
N ILE A 18 0.62 -26.06 11.34
CA ILE A 18 1.64 -26.97 11.88
C ILE A 18 1.03 -27.70 13.08
N ASP A 19 0.70 -28.98 12.92
CA ASP A 19 0.28 -29.82 14.03
C ASP A 19 1.50 -30.50 14.68
N VAL A 20 1.65 -30.36 15.99
CA VAL A 20 2.64 -31.11 16.78
C VAL A 20 2.04 -32.46 17.14
N ILE A 21 2.62 -33.54 16.63
CA ILE A 21 2.11 -34.90 16.87
C ILE A 21 2.74 -35.43 18.16
N GLU A 22 1.93 -35.57 19.21
CA GLU A 22 2.36 -36.23 20.46
C GLU A 22 2.54 -37.75 20.26
N PRO A 23 3.61 -38.36 20.80
CA PRO A 23 4.00 -39.72 20.47
C PRO A 23 3.04 -40.82 20.97
N HIS A 24 2.02 -40.48 21.76
CA HIS A 24 1.11 -41.46 22.39
C HIS A 24 -0.18 -41.73 21.58
N GLN A 25 -0.47 -40.94 20.54
CA GLN A 25 -1.73 -41.03 19.78
C GLN A 25 -1.64 -41.84 18.46
N GLN A 26 -0.57 -42.60 18.24
CA GLN A 26 -0.34 -43.33 16.97
C GLN A 26 -1.27 -44.52 16.70
N ALA A 27 -2.13 -44.95 17.64
CA ALA A 27 -2.85 -46.22 17.49
C ALA A 27 -4.20 -46.16 16.74
N HIS A 28 -4.74 -44.97 16.40
CA HIS A 28 -6.04 -44.87 15.71
C HIS A 28 -6.08 -43.82 14.60
N VAL A 29 -4.99 -43.69 13.84
CA VAL A 29 -5.06 -42.99 12.54
C VAL A 29 -5.86 -43.88 11.60
N LYS A 30 -7.19 -43.74 11.65
CA LYS A 30 -8.08 -44.21 10.59
C LYS A 30 -7.51 -43.66 9.29
N THR A 31 -7.00 -44.54 8.45
CA THR A 31 -6.64 -44.29 7.06
C THR A 31 -7.87 -43.69 6.41
N ARG A 32 -7.97 -42.35 6.44
CA ARG A 32 -9.02 -41.64 5.71
C ARG A 32 -8.73 -41.97 4.26
N SER A 33 -9.73 -42.56 3.60
CA SER A 33 -9.72 -42.90 2.20
C SER A 33 -8.91 -41.88 1.43
N GLN A 34 -7.89 -42.35 0.71
CA GLN A 34 -7.33 -41.61 -0.39
C GLN A 34 -8.50 -41.36 -1.34
N SER A 35 -9.22 -40.27 -1.11
CA SER A 35 -9.98 -39.59 -2.13
C SER A 35 -8.92 -38.98 -3.04
N VAL A 36 -8.27 -39.86 -3.81
CA VAL A 36 -7.95 -39.51 -5.19
C VAL A 36 -9.27 -38.94 -5.69
N PRO A 37 -9.37 -37.64 -6.01
CA PRO A 37 -10.59 -37.11 -6.58
C PRO A 37 -10.90 -38.04 -7.74
N ALA A 38 -12.07 -38.69 -7.69
CA ALA A 38 -12.51 -39.62 -8.72
C ALA A 38 -12.15 -38.97 -10.02
N ASN A 39 -11.37 -39.68 -10.84
CA ASN A 39 -10.93 -39.30 -12.17
C ASN A 39 -12.15 -38.70 -12.86
N ARG A 40 -12.32 -37.37 -12.74
CA ARG A 40 -13.32 -36.62 -13.47
C ARG A 40 -12.72 -36.72 -14.83
N ALA A 41 -13.16 -37.72 -15.60
CA ALA A 41 -13.24 -37.61 -17.03
C ALA A 41 -13.68 -36.16 -17.23
N ALA A 42 -12.74 -35.33 -17.69
CA ALA A 42 -13.04 -33.94 -17.95
C ALA A 42 -14.33 -34.00 -18.76
N PRO A 43 -15.44 -33.37 -18.32
CA PRO A 43 -16.57 -33.21 -19.22
C PRO A 43 -15.93 -32.65 -20.48
N ALA A 44 -16.16 -33.31 -21.63
CA ALA A 44 -15.62 -32.86 -22.90
C ALA A 44 -15.92 -31.37 -22.96
N CYS A 45 -14.89 -30.56 -22.69
CA CYS A 45 -15.02 -29.14 -22.59
C CYS A 45 -15.32 -28.77 -24.01
N ASP A 46 -16.56 -28.36 -24.27
CA ASP A 46 -16.97 -27.91 -25.60
C ASP A 46 -15.96 -26.85 -26.02
N ASP A 47 -15.03 -27.23 -26.89
CA ASP A 47 -13.93 -26.39 -27.37
C ASP A 47 -14.47 -25.09 -28.02
N LEU A 48 -15.75 -25.15 -28.41
CA LEU A 48 -16.55 -24.06 -28.91
C LEU A 48 -16.82 -22.96 -27.86
N GLU A 49 -17.03 -23.30 -26.59
CA GLU A 49 -17.29 -22.31 -25.53
C GLU A 49 -16.03 -21.52 -25.19
N LEU A 50 -14.88 -22.20 -25.15
CA LEU A 50 -13.58 -21.56 -24.92
C LEU A 50 -13.19 -20.63 -26.09
N SER A 51 -13.42 -21.07 -27.34
CA SER A 51 -13.17 -20.25 -28.54
C SER A 51 -14.04 -18.99 -28.58
N SER A 52 -15.33 -19.11 -28.22
CA SER A 52 -16.24 -17.96 -28.08
C SER A 52 -15.74 -16.98 -27.01
N TYR A 53 -15.32 -17.49 -25.86
CA TYR A 53 -14.80 -16.66 -24.77
C TYR A 53 -13.51 -15.91 -25.17
N VAL A 54 -12.55 -16.60 -25.81
CA VAL A 54 -11.30 -15.97 -26.29
C VAL A 54 -11.60 -14.91 -27.35
N SER A 55 -12.53 -15.16 -28.26
CA SER A 55 -12.97 -14.18 -29.25
C SER A 55 -13.62 -12.95 -28.59
N SER A 56 -14.43 -13.15 -27.55
CA SER A 56 -15.05 -12.05 -26.77
C SER A 56 -14.02 -11.21 -26.02
N LEU A 57 -12.91 -11.81 -25.56
CA LEU A 57 -11.81 -11.10 -24.92
C LEU A 57 -11.03 -10.26 -25.94
N GLY A 58 -10.79 -10.80 -27.13
CA GLY A 58 -10.17 -10.07 -28.23
C GLY A 58 -10.96 -8.81 -28.62
N GLN A 59 -12.28 -8.94 -28.80
CA GLN A 59 -13.15 -7.80 -29.12
C GLN A 59 -13.15 -6.73 -28.03
N ARG A 60 -13.18 -7.13 -26.75
CA ARG A 60 -13.11 -6.18 -25.62
C ARG A 60 -11.76 -5.46 -25.56
N ALA A 61 -10.66 -6.16 -25.82
CA ALA A 61 -9.34 -5.55 -25.88
C ALA A 61 -9.24 -4.52 -27.01
N GLU A 62 -9.81 -4.83 -28.18
CA GLU A 62 -9.83 -3.90 -29.32
C GLU A 62 -10.69 -2.66 -29.04
N GLN A 63 -11.86 -2.83 -28.41
CA GLN A 63 -12.70 -1.70 -27.98
C GLN A 63 -11.96 -0.77 -27.00
N LEU A 64 -11.24 -1.33 -26.03
CA LEU A 64 -10.42 -0.53 -25.10
C LEU A 64 -9.29 0.22 -25.82
N ALA A 65 -8.65 -0.40 -26.82
CA ALA A 65 -7.62 0.25 -27.63
C ALA A 65 -8.17 1.43 -28.46
N VAL A 66 -9.40 1.32 -28.96
CA VAL A 66 -10.08 2.43 -29.66
C VAL A 66 -10.43 3.57 -28.70
N LEU A 67 -10.94 3.25 -27.51
CA LEU A 67 -11.27 4.26 -26.50
C LEU A 67 -10.01 4.98 -25.99
N SER A 68 -8.90 4.25 -25.79
CA SER A 68 -7.62 4.82 -25.39
C SER A 68 -7.08 5.83 -26.41
N ARG A 69 -7.18 5.51 -27.71
CA ARG A 69 -6.79 6.42 -28.79
C ARG A 69 -7.65 7.69 -28.81
N ARG A 70 -8.97 7.55 -28.71
CA ARG A 70 -9.89 8.71 -28.66
C ARG A 70 -9.63 9.60 -27.45
N CYS A 71 -9.38 9.01 -26.27
CA CYS A 71 -9.07 9.76 -25.07
C CYS A 71 -7.76 10.56 -25.24
N SER A 72 -6.73 9.93 -25.82
CA SER A 72 -5.44 10.58 -26.08
C SER A 72 -5.57 11.76 -27.05
N GLU A 73 -6.38 11.63 -28.11
CA GLU A 73 -6.66 12.72 -29.05
C GLU A 73 -7.38 13.89 -28.38
N THR A 74 -8.39 13.61 -27.54
CA THR A 74 -9.10 14.67 -26.79
C THR A 74 -8.21 15.39 -25.78
N VAL A 75 -7.33 14.67 -25.09
CA VAL A 75 -6.40 15.26 -24.12
C VAL A 75 -5.38 16.16 -24.84
N MET A 76 -4.79 15.70 -25.95
CA MET A 76 -3.84 16.51 -26.72
C MET A 76 -4.50 17.74 -27.37
N ALA A 77 -5.76 17.63 -27.80
CA ALA A 77 -6.53 18.76 -28.33
C ALA A 77 -6.88 19.80 -27.26
N ALA A 78 -7.14 19.37 -26.01
CA ALA A 78 -7.39 20.28 -24.89
C ALA A 78 -6.11 21.03 -24.49
N VAL A 79 -4.99 20.32 -24.32
CA VAL A 79 -3.70 20.92 -23.95
C VAL A 79 -3.22 21.95 -24.98
N SER A 80 -3.48 21.72 -26.28
CA SER A 80 -3.08 22.67 -27.34
C SER A 80 -3.87 23.99 -27.30
N LYS A 81 -5.06 24.03 -26.72
CA LYS A 81 -5.86 25.27 -26.62
C LYS A 81 -5.40 26.16 -25.47
N ASP A 82 -4.96 25.57 -24.36
CA ASP A 82 -4.54 26.34 -23.18
C ASP A 82 -3.13 26.95 -23.32
N VAL A 83 -2.28 26.37 -24.19
CA VAL A 83 -0.93 26.90 -24.45
C VAL A 83 -0.96 28.20 -25.28
N LEU A 84 -2.01 28.45 -26.06
CA LEU A 84 -2.14 29.68 -26.86
C LEU A 84 -2.88 30.82 -26.13
N ALA A 85 -3.57 30.54 -25.03
CA ALA A 85 -4.35 31.55 -24.30
C ALA A 85 -3.57 32.28 -23.18
N ASN A 86 -2.33 31.86 -22.88
CA ASN A 86 -1.56 32.36 -21.73
C ASN A 86 -0.27 33.12 -22.09
N GLN A 87 -0.09 33.60 -23.33
CA GLN A 87 1.13 34.34 -23.70
C GLN A 87 1.09 35.87 -23.49
N ASP A 88 -0.02 36.47 -23.04
CA ASP A 88 -0.15 37.94 -22.95
C ASP A 88 -0.43 38.47 -21.53
N VAL A 89 0.33 38.06 -20.51
CA VAL A 89 0.35 38.79 -19.23
C VAL A 89 1.78 39.20 -18.87
N GLU A 90 2.22 40.26 -19.54
CA GLU A 90 3.34 41.09 -19.14
C GLU A 90 3.01 41.88 -17.87
N THR A 91 3.91 41.76 -16.89
CA THR A 91 4.47 42.85 -16.06
C THR A 91 3.50 43.73 -15.27
N CYS A 92 3.38 43.48 -13.97
CA CYS A 92 3.18 44.55 -13.00
C CYS A 92 3.88 44.25 -11.66
N SER A 93 5.04 44.90 -11.49
CA SER A 93 5.67 45.14 -10.20
C SER A 93 4.82 46.12 -9.40
N THR A 94 4.40 45.80 -8.18
CA THR A 94 4.29 46.77 -7.07
C THR A 94 3.90 46.15 -5.73
N ALA A 95 4.73 46.47 -4.74
CA ALA A 95 4.44 46.66 -3.31
C ALA A 95 3.97 45.50 -2.41
N SER A 96 4.84 45.22 -1.43
CA SER A 96 4.56 44.61 -0.13
C SER A 96 3.45 45.35 0.64
N PRO A 97 2.78 44.65 1.57
CA PRO A 97 2.65 45.18 2.91
C PRO A 97 3.02 44.17 3.99
N THR A 98 3.86 44.66 4.89
CA THR A 98 4.12 44.20 6.25
C THR A 98 2.85 44.27 7.11
N SER A 99 2.46 43.15 7.73
CA SER A 99 1.67 43.19 8.98
C SER A 99 1.72 41.86 9.71
N SER A 100 2.55 41.81 10.74
CA SER A 100 2.56 40.81 11.81
C SER A 100 1.28 40.91 12.67
N PRO A 101 0.88 39.79 13.32
CA PRO A 101 0.30 39.91 14.64
C PRO A 101 1.01 39.04 15.68
N ASN A 102 1.24 39.68 16.83
CA ASN A 102 1.71 39.15 18.11
C ASN A 102 0.98 37.86 18.53
N ILE A 103 1.72 36.78 18.79
CA ILE A 103 1.25 35.70 19.67
C ILE A 103 2.14 35.66 20.90
N ARG A 104 1.48 35.90 22.03
CA ARG A 104 2.06 35.99 23.37
C ARG A 104 2.56 34.63 23.82
N THR A 105 3.81 34.63 24.26
CA THR A 105 4.50 33.55 24.95
C THR A 105 3.97 33.44 26.37
N SER A 106 3.42 32.28 26.73
CA SER A 106 3.08 31.93 28.12
C SER A 106 4.23 31.12 28.70
N THR A 107 5.05 31.77 29.51
CA THR A 107 6.08 31.17 30.36
C THR A 107 5.44 30.71 31.67
N SER A 108 5.54 29.42 32.00
CA SER A 108 5.30 28.91 33.34
C SER A 108 6.39 27.91 33.73
N ASP A 109 7.26 28.41 34.61
CA ASP A 109 7.79 27.78 35.81
C ASP A 109 8.53 26.43 35.75
N ALA A 110 9.84 26.59 35.89
CA ALA A 110 10.64 26.06 37.00
C ALA A 110 10.52 24.56 37.32
N SER A 111 11.50 23.79 36.82
CA SER A 111 12.08 22.72 37.64
C SER A 111 13.60 22.75 37.57
N ASN A 112 14.14 23.08 38.73
CA ASN A 112 15.53 23.23 39.12
C ASN A 112 16.16 21.83 39.25
N CYS A 113 17.13 21.49 38.40
CA CYS A 113 18.08 20.41 38.68
C CYS A 113 19.48 20.91 38.37
N ALA A 114 20.25 21.10 39.43
CA ALA A 114 21.53 21.78 39.47
C ALA A 114 22.63 21.13 38.58
N PRO A 115 23.60 21.92 38.11
CA PRO A 115 24.75 21.43 37.36
C PRO A 115 25.82 20.90 38.33
N ARG A 116 26.19 19.62 38.20
CA ARG A 116 27.45 19.12 38.76
C ARG A 116 28.60 19.48 37.82
N MET A 117 29.30 20.52 38.20
CA MET A 117 30.59 20.95 37.70
C MET A 117 31.70 19.94 38.07
N LEU A 118 32.66 19.80 37.14
CA LEU A 118 34.05 19.34 37.28
C LEU A 118 34.36 17.83 37.17
N THR A 119 34.82 17.42 35.98
CA THR A 119 36.23 17.04 35.74
C THR A 119 36.57 17.13 34.24
N PRO A 120 37.50 18.01 33.80
CA PRO A 120 38.12 17.93 32.48
C PRO A 120 39.42 17.12 32.60
N MET A 121 39.34 15.82 32.39
CA MET A 121 40.52 15.03 32.03
C MET A 121 40.52 14.92 30.50
N PHE A 122 40.93 16.01 29.86
CA PHE A 122 41.40 15.99 28.46
C PHE A 122 42.73 15.24 28.44
N ASN A 123 42.65 13.91 28.54
CA ASN A 123 43.75 13.04 28.15
C ASN A 123 43.72 12.98 26.62
N HIS A 124 44.71 13.66 26.03
CA HIS A 124 45.29 13.38 24.72
C HIS A 124 44.35 12.74 23.69
N LEU A 125 43.81 13.57 22.79
CA LEU A 125 43.48 13.09 21.45
C LEU A 125 44.80 12.60 20.81
N PRO A 126 45.00 11.30 20.58
CA PRO A 126 45.97 10.90 19.56
C PRO A 126 45.47 11.44 18.22
N ASP A 127 46.41 11.87 17.39
CA ASP A 127 46.16 12.41 16.07
C ASP A 127 45.13 11.56 15.31
N SER A 128 44.20 12.31 14.74
CA SER A 128 43.06 11.90 13.94
C SER A 128 43.48 11.02 12.76
N GLU A 129 43.75 9.74 13.03
CA GLU A 129 43.60 8.70 12.00
C GLU A 129 42.13 8.71 11.60
N THR A 130 41.88 9.19 10.40
CA THR A 130 40.60 9.10 9.69
C THR A 130 40.20 7.63 9.65
N VAL A 131 39.45 7.17 10.65
CA VAL A 131 38.78 5.87 10.58
C VAL A 131 37.89 5.97 9.35
N PRO A 132 38.14 5.19 8.29
CA PRO A 132 37.33 5.25 7.09
C PRO A 132 35.92 4.88 7.52
N VAL A 133 35.05 5.89 7.62
CA VAL A 133 33.62 5.70 7.86
C VAL A 133 33.19 4.71 6.78
N PRO A 134 32.77 3.48 7.16
CA PRO A 134 32.42 2.47 6.18
C PRO A 134 31.42 3.13 5.23
N PRO A 135 31.67 3.07 3.91
CA PRO A 135 30.93 3.84 2.93
C PRO A 135 29.45 3.67 3.25
N ALA A 136 28.79 4.77 3.63
CA ALA A 136 27.40 4.77 4.05
C ALA A 136 26.63 4.00 2.98
N MET A 137 26.29 2.75 3.27
CA MET A 137 25.79 1.82 2.27
C MET A 137 24.49 2.43 1.78
N LEU A 138 24.52 2.95 0.55
CA LEU A 138 23.35 3.54 -0.07
C LEU A 138 22.21 2.53 0.08
N PRO A 139 21.07 2.94 0.64
CA PRO A 139 19.94 2.03 0.82
C PRO A 139 19.60 1.45 -0.55
N ASN A 140 19.44 0.13 -0.61
CA ASN A 140 19.06 -0.52 -1.86
C ASN A 140 17.75 0.09 -2.39
N PRO A 141 17.47 -0.02 -3.71
CA PRO A 141 16.26 0.53 -4.30
C PRO A 141 14.97 0.07 -3.60
N GLY A 142 14.95 -1.14 -3.03
CA GLY A 142 13.81 -1.64 -2.27
C GLY A 142 13.54 -0.92 -0.95
N SER A 143 14.55 -0.24 -0.38
CA SER A 143 14.52 0.39 0.93
C SER A 143 14.32 1.91 0.88
N MET A 144 14.26 2.53 -0.31
CA MET A 144 14.24 3.99 -0.49
C MET A 144 13.09 4.75 0.19
N ALA A 145 11.99 4.07 0.54
CA ALA A 145 10.82 4.70 1.13
C ALA A 145 10.37 4.04 2.45
N HIS A 146 11.31 3.42 3.15
CA HIS A 146 11.05 2.84 4.47
C HIS A 146 10.79 3.95 5.51
N PRO A 147 9.89 3.76 6.49
CA PRO A 147 9.15 2.53 6.82
C PRO A 147 7.82 2.33 6.09
N GLU A 148 7.24 3.39 5.53
CA GLU A 148 5.83 3.39 5.13
C GLU A 148 5.59 2.88 3.70
N LEU A 149 6.48 3.22 2.77
CA LEU A 149 6.29 3.03 1.33
C LEU A 149 7.39 2.17 0.70
N CYS A 150 8.25 1.54 1.51
CA CYS A 150 9.25 0.63 0.98
C CYS A 150 8.62 -0.62 0.35
N ARG A 151 9.41 -1.31 -0.46
CA ARG A 151 8.97 -2.59 -1.03
C ARG A 151 8.89 -3.65 0.06
N ARG A 152 8.27 -4.78 -0.27
CA ARG A 152 8.15 -5.94 0.61
C ARG A 152 9.53 -6.32 1.18
N PRO A 153 9.61 -6.72 2.47
CA PRO A 153 10.87 -7.14 3.09
C PRO A 153 11.53 -8.31 2.33
N CYS A 154 12.85 -8.25 2.19
CA CYS A 154 13.64 -9.28 1.55
C CYS A 154 13.78 -10.49 2.48
N ILE A 155 13.12 -11.60 2.13
CA ILE A 155 13.17 -12.83 2.93
C ILE A 155 14.58 -13.43 3.00
N TYR A 156 15.38 -13.27 1.94
CA TYR A 156 16.75 -13.78 1.91
C TYR A 156 17.70 -12.92 2.74
N PHE A 157 17.48 -11.60 2.79
CA PHE A 157 18.27 -10.72 3.63
C PHE A 157 17.97 -10.97 5.11
N ALA A 158 16.69 -11.13 5.46
CA ALA A 158 16.28 -11.54 6.80
C ALA A 158 16.91 -12.88 7.22
N ALA A 159 17.17 -13.79 6.26
CA ALA A 159 17.86 -15.05 6.49
C ALA A 159 19.40 -14.96 6.36
N GLY A 160 19.98 -13.77 6.11
CA GLY A 160 21.42 -13.58 5.95
C GLY A 160 22.02 -14.13 4.65
N SER A 161 21.20 -14.43 3.64
CA SER A 161 21.59 -15.12 2.39
C SER A 161 21.23 -14.34 1.11
N CYS A 162 20.96 -13.04 1.20
CA CYS A 162 20.66 -12.24 0.01
C CYS A 162 21.91 -12.02 -0.86
N ALA A 163 21.94 -12.65 -2.04
CA ALA A 163 23.03 -12.49 -3.01
C ALA A 163 23.01 -11.16 -3.78
N ASN A 164 21.86 -10.47 -3.83
CA ASN A 164 21.70 -9.24 -4.61
C ASN A 164 22.32 -8.00 -3.95
N GLY A 165 22.66 -8.07 -2.66
CA GLY A 165 23.31 -6.97 -1.94
C GLY A 165 22.57 -5.64 -2.08
N SER A 166 23.29 -4.58 -2.48
CA SER A 166 22.77 -3.23 -2.69
C SER A 166 21.86 -3.10 -3.92
N ALA A 167 21.90 -4.04 -4.86
CA ALA A 167 21.03 -4.06 -6.03
C ALA A 167 19.68 -4.76 -5.76
N CYS A 168 19.44 -5.24 -4.54
CA CYS A 168 18.19 -5.92 -4.21
C CYS A 168 16.99 -4.98 -4.35
N GLY A 169 15.99 -5.42 -5.12
CA GLY A 169 14.72 -4.70 -5.27
C GLY A 169 13.74 -4.89 -4.10
N TYR A 170 14.15 -5.53 -3.01
CA TYR A 170 13.34 -5.75 -1.80
C TYR A 170 13.97 -5.03 -0.61
N CYS A 171 13.14 -4.62 0.35
CA CYS A 171 13.62 -3.84 1.48
C CYS A 171 14.49 -4.68 2.42
N HIS A 172 15.67 -4.16 2.81
CA HIS A 172 16.59 -4.82 3.76
C HIS A 172 16.50 -4.25 5.17
N LEU A 173 15.72 -3.19 5.37
CA LEU A 173 15.55 -2.57 6.68
C LEU A 173 14.63 -3.42 7.57
N SER A 174 14.77 -3.26 8.89
CA SER A 174 13.92 -3.95 9.87
C SER A 174 12.48 -3.42 9.78
N HIS A 175 11.50 -4.30 9.67
CA HIS A 175 10.09 -3.90 9.69
C HIS A 175 9.46 -4.39 10.98
N GLU A 176 9.12 -3.46 11.87
CA GLU A 176 8.52 -3.79 13.16
C GLU A 176 7.09 -4.29 13.02
N HIS A 177 6.36 -3.78 12.02
CA HIS A 177 4.97 -4.14 11.80
C HIS A 177 4.73 -4.47 10.34
N ARG A 178 4.31 -5.71 10.08
CA ARG A 178 3.79 -6.06 8.75
C ARG A 178 2.39 -5.47 8.65
N PRO A 179 2.11 -4.54 7.72
CA PRO A 179 0.75 -4.03 7.57
C PRO A 179 -0.20 -5.20 7.36
N SER A 180 -1.34 -5.16 8.06
CA SER A 180 -2.34 -6.22 7.98
C SER A 180 -2.78 -6.34 6.52
N HIS A 181 -2.40 -7.44 5.89
CA HIS A 181 -2.85 -7.71 4.54
C HIS A 181 -4.35 -7.96 4.61
N LEU A 182 -5.12 -7.17 3.85
CA LEU A 182 -6.56 -7.42 3.74
C LEU A 182 -6.77 -8.87 3.33
N ASP A 183 -7.66 -9.58 4.02
CA ASP A 183 -7.98 -10.94 3.63
C ASP A 183 -8.67 -10.95 2.24
N ARG A 184 -8.90 -12.15 1.69
CA ARG A 184 -9.56 -12.28 0.39
C ARG A 184 -10.96 -11.67 0.40
N ARG A 185 -11.73 -11.87 1.47
CA ARG A 185 -13.12 -11.41 1.57
C ARG A 185 -13.20 -9.88 1.60
N HIS A 186 -12.31 -9.22 2.32
CA HIS A 186 -12.21 -7.76 2.37
C HIS A 186 -11.80 -7.18 1.02
N ARG A 187 -10.85 -7.82 0.32
CA ARG A 187 -10.52 -7.43 -1.07
C ARG A 187 -11.70 -7.57 -2.01
N ASP A 188 -12.40 -8.71 -1.94
CA ASP A 188 -13.57 -8.98 -2.78
C ASP A 188 -14.69 -7.95 -2.50
N MET A 189 -14.89 -7.60 -1.22
CA MET A 189 -15.83 -6.54 -0.81
C MET A 189 -15.44 -5.18 -1.39
N LEU A 190 -14.18 -4.77 -1.25
CA LEU A 190 -13.69 -3.49 -1.80
C LEU A 190 -13.76 -3.46 -3.33
N SER A 191 -13.53 -4.59 -4.01
CA SER A 191 -13.63 -4.65 -5.47
C SER A 191 -15.07 -4.57 -6.00
N ASN A 192 -16.05 -4.87 -5.15
CA ASN A 192 -17.47 -4.77 -5.51
C ASN A 192 -18.07 -3.39 -5.22
N LEU A 193 -17.35 -2.50 -4.54
CA LEU A 193 -17.80 -1.14 -4.32
C LEU A 193 -17.72 -0.35 -5.62
N SER A 194 -18.71 0.51 -5.86
CA SER A 194 -18.58 1.52 -6.90
C SER A 194 -17.42 2.46 -6.58
N GLU A 195 -16.87 3.12 -7.60
CA GLU A 195 -15.77 4.07 -7.42
C GLU A 195 -16.13 5.18 -6.41
N THR A 196 -17.37 5.69 -6.45
CA THR A 196 -17.89 6.66 -5.48
C THR A 196 -17.89 6.13 -4.06
N GLU A 197 -18.37 4.90 -3.85
CA GLU A 197 -18.42 4.28 -2.53
C GLU A 197 -17.00 4.01 -2.00
N CYS A 198 -16.08 3.61 -2.87
CA CYS A 198 -14.68 3.41 -2.53
C CYS A 198 -14.00 4.73 -2.10
N LEU A 199 -14.17 5.80 -2.88
CA LEU A 199 -13.62 7.12 -2.54
C LEU A 199 -14.23 7.68 -1.24
N ALA A 200 -15.54 7.54 -1.05
CA ALA A 200 -16.21 7.97 0.18
C ALA A 200 -15.66 7.27 1.43
N LEU A 201 -15.25 6.00 1.32
CA LEU A 201 -14.61 5.26 2.41
C LEU A 201 -13.13 5.63 2.60
N LEU A 202 -12.38 5.84 1.51
CA LEU A 202 -10.94 6.08 1.57
C LEU A 202 -10.56 7.50 1.98
N LEU A 203 -11.31 8.52 1.53
CA LEU A 203 -10.96 9.93 1.75
C LEU A 203 -10.72 10.30 3.23
N PRO A 204 -11.58 9.93 4.19
CA PRO A 204 -11.33 10.22 5.61
C PRO A 204 -10.05 9.58 6.13
N VAL A 205 -9.76 8.35 5.69
CA VAL A 205 -8.56 7.61 6.09
C VAL A 205 -7.31 8.27 5.51
N LEU A 206 -7.36 8.69 4.25
CA LEU A 206 -6.25 9.36 3.58
C LEU A 206 -5.91 10.71 4.22
N ARG A 207 -6.92 11.52 4.57
CA ARG A 207 -6.71 12.78 5.29
C ARG A 207 -6.05 12.55 6.65
N CYS A 208 -6.61 11.65 7.46
CA CYS A 208 -6.06 11.29 8.75
C CYS A 208 -4.61 10.75 8.64
N ARG A 209 -4.32 9.97 7.58
CA ARG A 209 -2.97 9.45 7.34
C ARG A 209 -2.01 10.56 6.93
N ALA A 210 -2.42 11.49 6.08
CA ALA A 210 -1.59 12.62 5.67
C ALA A 210 -1.24 13.52 6.87
N GLU A 211 -2.20 13.78 7.76
CA GLU A 211 -1.97 14.53 9.00
C GLU A 211 -1.00 13.80 9.95
N SER A 212 -1.25 12.51 10.21
CA SER A 212 -0.41 11.73 11.14
C SER A 212 1.03 11.52 10.65
N THR A 213 1.26 11.61 9.34
CA THR A 213 2.59 11.48 8.73
C THR A 213 3.26 12.82 8.46
N GLY A 214 2.58 13.95 8.74
CA GLY A 214 3.09 15.29 8.45
C GLY A 214 3.16 15.63 6.96
N LEU A 215 2.47 14.87 6.10
CA LEU A 215 2.41 15.05 4.65
C LEU A 215 1.14 15.79 4.20
N ALA A 216 0.44 16.44 5.13
CA ALA A 216 -0.85 17.06 4.84
C ALA A 216 -0.72 18.18 3.79
N ALA A 217 0.36 18.97 3.82
CA ALA A 217 0.58 20.08 2.91
C ALA A 217 0.87 19.60 1.47
N GLU A 218 1.68 18.56 1.33
CA GLU A 218 2.04 17.94 0.05
C GLU A 218 0.87 17.16 -0.54
N ALA A 219 -0.02 16.62 0.30
CA ALA A 219 -1.17 15.84 -0.14
C ALA A 219 -2.38 16.68 -0.54
N VAL A 220 -2.40 18.00 -0.31
CA VAL A 220 -3.59 18.86 -0.53
C VAL A 220 -4.12 18.74 -1.96
N GLU A 221 -3.26 18.88 -2.97
CA GLU A 221 -3.68 18.84 -4.37
C GLU A 221 -4.27 17.48 -4.76
N VAL A 222 -3.64 16.40 -4.29
CA VAL A 222 -4.11 15.04 -4.58
C VAL A 222 -5.44 14.75 -3.87
N LEU A 223 -5.58 15.16 -2.62
CA LEU A 223 -6.83 15.01 -1.87
C LEU A 223 -7.97 15.79 -2.51
N ALA A 224 -7.71 17.03 -2.95
CA ALA A 224 -8.69 17.85 -3.67
C ALA A 224 -9.16 17.16 -4.96
N LEU A 225 -8.24 16.62 -5.78
CA LEU A 225 -8.59 15.87 -6.99
C LEU A 225 -9.47 14.64 -6.70
N LEU A 226 -9.20 13.92 -5.61
CA LEU A 226 -10.00 12.76 -5.20
C LEU A 226 -11.39 13.17 -4.70
N GLU A 227 -11.50 14.30 -4.02
CA GLU A 227 -12.77 14.87 -3.55
C GLU A 227 -13.64 15.34 -4.71
N ASP A 228 -13.08 16.08 -5.65
CA ASP A 228 -13.77 16.50 -6.87
C ASP A 228 -14.29 15.30 -7.65
N LYS A 229 -13.46 14.25 -7.76
CA LYS A 229 -13.87 12.99 -8.39
C LYS A 229 -15.01 12.30 -7.65
N ALA A 230 -14.95 12.25 -6.32
CA ALA A 230 -16.03 11.67 -5.51
C ALA A 230 -17.36 12.42 -5.72
N VAL A 231 -17.32 13.77 -5.81
CA VAL A 231 -18.50 14.60 -6.10
C VAL A 231 -19.02 14.35 -7.51
N ALA A 232 -18.14 14.31 -8.52
CA ALA A 232 -18.52 14.05 -9.90
C ALA A 232 -19.19 12.68 -10.08
N CYS A 233 -18.70 11.65 -9.39
CA CYS A 233 -19.27 10.31 -9.45
C CYS A 233 -20.56 10.14 -8.63
N ALA A 234 -20.88 11.04 -7.69
CA ALA A 234 -22.08 10.97 -6.87
C ALA A 234 -23.36 11.42 -7.61
N ALA A 235 -23.25 12.39 -8.51
CA ALA A 235 -24.39 12.96 -9.23
C ALA A 235 -25.23 11.93 -10.05
N PRO A 236 -24.64 11.03 -10.86
CA PRO A 236 -25.43 10.07 -11.65
C PRO A 236 -26.01 8.91 -10.83
N ALA A 237 -25.35 8.51 -9.73
CA ALA A 237 -25.77 7.36 -8.93
C ALA A 237 -27.09 7.61 -8.18
N ALA A 238 -27.31 8.84 -7.69
CA ALA A 238 -28.55 9.23 -7.02
C ALA A 238 -29.75 9.17 -7.97
N ALA A 239 -29.58 9.62 -9.21
CA ALA A 239 -30.62 9.57 -10.24
C ALA A 239 -30.99 8.13 -10.62
N SER A 240 -30.00 7.25 -10.78
CA SER A 240 -30.24 5.84 -11.09
C SER A 240 -30.97 5.10 -9.98
N ARG A 241 -30.57 5.28 -8.72
CA ARG A 241 -31.23 4.62 -7.57
C ARG A 241 -32.67 5.08 -7.41
N ALA A 242 -32.93 6.38 -7.57
CA ALA A 242 -34.29 6.93 -7.53
C ALA A 242 -35.17 6.35 -8.65
N ALA A 243 -34.64 6.18 -9.85
CA ALA A 243 -35.35 5.55 -10.96
C ALA A 243 -35.68 4.08 -10.68
N THR A 244 -34.73 3.29 -10.16
CA THR A 244 -34.96 1.88 -9.83
C THR A 244 -35.99 1.71 -8.72
N GLU A 245 -35.94 2.55 -7.69
CA GLU A 245 -36.91 2.50 -6.58
C GLU A 245 -38.32 2.90 -7.03
N LEU A 246 -38.45 3.91 -7.91
CA LEU A 246 -39.72 4.31 -8.49
C LEU A 246 -40.31 3.19 -9.38
N GLN A 247 -39.48 2.52 -10.17
CA GLN A 247 -39.88 1.36 -10.97
C GLN A 247 -40.41 0.22 -10.09
N ARG A 248 -39.75 -0.04 -8.95
CA ARG A 248 -40.15 -1.06 -7.98
C ARG A 248 -41.50 -0.73 -7.34
N ARG A 249 -41.72 0.52 -6.92
CA ARG A 249 -42.99 0.98 -6.36
C ARG A 249 -44.17 0.85 -7.33
N ARG A 250 -43.95 1.16 -8.63
CA ARG A 250 -44.96 0.99 -9.68
C ARG A 250 -45.33 -0.47 -9.95
N SER A 251 -44.42 -1.39 -9.66
CA SER A 251 -44.63 -2.83 -9.88
C SER A 251 -45.45 -3.50 -8.77
N THR A 252 -45.58 -2.83 -7.61
CA THR A 252 -46.29 -3.33 -6.42
C THR A 252 -47.70 -2.75 -6.25
N SER A 253 -48.16 -1.88 -7.17
CA SER A 253 -49.52 -1.32 -7.21
C SER A 253 -50.30 -1.92 -8.37
#